data_AF-A0A960CZA9-F1
#
_entry.id   AF-A0A960CZA9-F1
#
_cell.length_a   1.000
_cell.length_b   1.000
_cell.length_c   1.000
_cell.angle_alpha   90.00
_cell.angle_beta   90.00
_cell.angle_gamma   90.00
#
_symmetry.space_group_name_H-M   'P 1'
#
loop_
_entity.id
_entity.type
_entity.pdbx_description
1 polymer ?
#
loop_
_entity_poly.entity_id
_entity_poly.type
_entity_poly.pdbx_seq_one_letter_code
_entity_poly.pdbx_strand_id
1 'polypeptide(L)'
;RRCMDCGIPFCHSGTAGCPLGNLIPEWNDLVRRGRWDAASERLHATNNFPEFTGRLCPAPCEAACVLSIAEAETGGAVTIKRIENTIADQAWRLGIVEPQP
;
A
#
# COMPACT_ATOMS: atom_id res chain seq x y z
N ARG A 1 11.90 -1.20 -3.83
CA ARG A 1 12.39 0.18 -4.15
C ARG A 1 11.93 0.60 -5.56
N ARG A 2 10.62 0.57 -5.85
CA ARG A 2 10.05 0.95 -7.17
C ARG A 2 9.14 2.17 -7.13
N CYS A 3 8.48 2.40 -5.99
CA CYS A 3 7.66 3.61 -5.79
C CYS A 3 8.53 4.86 -5.96
N MET A 4 8.04 5.82 -6.75
CA MET A 4 8.73 7.07 -7.09
C MET A 4 8.38 8.23 -6.16
N ASP A 5 7.51 8.03 -5.17
CA ASP A 5 7.01 9.08 -4.29
C ASP A 5 6.42 10.27 -5.09
N CYS A 6 5.38 9.97 -5.88
CA CYS A 6 4.78 10.95 -6.79
C CYS A 6 4.20 12.15 -6.01
N GLY A 7 4.51 13.38 -6.45
CA GLY A 7 3.98 14.61 -5.82
C GLY A 7 2.45 14.74 -5.87
N ILE A 8 1.81 14.18 -6.90
CA ILE A 8 0.35 13.97 -6.94
C ILE A 8 0.08 12.47 -7.15
N PRO A 9 -0.13 11.70 -6.07
CA PRO A 9 -0.22 10.25 -6.14
C PRO A 9 -1.63 9.79 -6.54
N PHE A 10 -1.81 9.45 -7.82
CA PHE A 10 -3.07 8.89 -8.34
C PHE A 10 -3.49 7.58 -7.64
N CYS A 11 -2.52 6.78 -7.18
CA CYS A 11 -2.80 5.53 -6.47
C CYS A 11 -3.56 5.72 -5.14
N HIS A 12 -3.36 6.86 -4.45
CA HIS A 12 -4.06 7.22 -3.20
C HIS A 12 -5.42 7.90 -3.47
N SER A 13 -5.64 8.43 -4.67
CA SER A 13 -6.88 9.15 -4.99
C SER A 13 -8.12 8.25 -4.85
N GLY A 14 -9.11 8.70 -4.08
CA GLY A 14 -10.36 7.97 -3.86
C GLY A 14 -11.20 7.73 -5.12
N THR A 15 -11.02 8.54 -6.16
CA THR A 15 -11.80 8.46 -7.41
C THR A 15 -11.14 7.60 -8.49
N ALA A 16 -9.82 7.42 -8.44
CA ALA A 16 -9.05 6.78 -9.50
C ALA A 16 -8.23 5.57 -9.01
N GLY A 17 -7.79 5.57 -7.76
CA GLY A 17 -6.90 4.56 -7.17
C GLY A 17 -7.59 3.80 -6.06
N CYS A 18 -7.13 3.99 -4.82
CA CYS A 18 -7.68 3.28 -3.66
C CYS A 18 -9.00 3.92 -3.18
N PRO A 19 -10.14 3.21 -3.18
CA PRO A 19 -11.42 3.77 -2.74
C PRO A 19 -11.46 4.14 -1.24
N LEU A 20 -10.57 3.56 -0.43
CA LEU A 20 -10.42 3.90 0.99
C LEU A 20 -9.62 5.19 1.21
N GLY A 21 -9.00 5.74 0.16
CA GLY A 21 -8.02 6.82 0.32
C GLY A 21 -6.80 6.34 1.11
N ASN A 22 -6.30 5.13 0.87
CA ASN A 22 -5.12 4.63 1.59
C ASN A 22 -3.88 5.45 1.27
N LEU A 23 -3.11 5.81 2.30
CA LEU A 23 -1.93 6.68 2.23
C LEU A 23 -0.69 5.95 1.67
N ILE A 24 -0.84 5.41 0.46
CA ILE A 24 0.05 4.45 -0.20
C ILE A 24 1.50 4.91 -0.28
N PRO A 25 1.82 6.14 -0.72
CA PRO A 25 3.22 6.58 -0.78
C PRO A 25 3.91 6.54 0.59
N GLU A 26 3.19 6.89 1.64
CA GLU A 26 3.75 7.03 2.99
C GLU A 26 4.15 5.69 3.59
N TRP A 27 3.23 4.71 3.63
CA TRP A 27 3.59 3.40 4.16
C TRP A 27 4.55 2.65 3.23
N ASN A 28 4.55 2.93 1.92
CA ASN A 28 5.58 2.38 1.01
C ASN A 28 6.97 2.90 1.36
N ASP A 29 7.08 4.18 1.71
CA ASP A 29 8.35 4.77 2.13
C ASP A 29 8.80 4.20 3.49
N LEU A 30 7.88 4.02 4.43
CA LEU A 30 8.17 3.38 5.72
C LEU A 30 8.67 1.94 5.55
N VAL A 31 8.01 1.14 4.70
CA VAL A 31 8.47 -0.21 4.33
C VAL A 31 9.85 -0.18 3.69
N ARG A 32 10.10 0.79 2.77
CA ARG A 32 11.40 0.96 2.14
C ARG A 32 12.51 1.25 3.16
N ARG A 33 12.19 1.96 4.25
CA ARG A 33 13.10 2.26 5.37
C ARG A 33 13.15 1.15 6.43
N GLY A 34 12.38 0.07 6.28
CA GLY A 34 12.31 -1.04 7.25
C GLY A 34 11.53 -0.71 8.52
N ARG A 35 10.71 0.36 8.51
CA ARG A 35 9.90 0.82 9.63
C ARG A 35 8.52 0.16 9.62
N TRP A 36 8.49 -1.14 9.92
CA TRP A 36 7.28 -1.97 9.83
C TRP A 36 6.18 -1.59 10.82
N ASP A 37 6.58 -1.16 12.02
CA ASP A 37 5.73 -0.60 13.07
C ASP A 37 4.92 0.60 12.55
N ALA A 38 5.62 1.62 12.07
CA ALA A 38 5.02 2.84 11.57
C ALA A 38 4.26 2.60 10.26
N ALA A 39 4.75 1.69 9.40
CA ALA A 39 4.04 1.31 8.18
C ALA A 39 2.68 0.68 8.49
N SER A 40 2.63 -0.20 9.50
CA SER A 40 1.38 -0.82 9.96
C SER A 40 0.43 0.22 10.54
N GLU A 41 0.90 1.09 11.43
CA GLU A 41 0.08 2.17 12.00
C GLU A 41 -0.49 3.06 10.90
N ARG A 42 0.35 3.46 9.94
CA ARG A 42 -0.08 4.33 8.84
C ARG A 42 -1.06 3.67 7.89
N LEU A 43 -0.92 2.36 7.66
CA LEU A 43 -1.87 1.57 6.88
C LEU A 43 -3.22 1.44 7.60
N HIS A 44 -3.21 1.19 8.92
CA HIS A 44 -4.43 1.07 9.72
C HIS A 44 -5.16 2.39 9.94
N ALA A 45 -4.50 3.53 9.73
CA ALA A 45 -5.13 4.84 9.82
C ALA A 45 -6.29 5.04 8.82
N THR A 46 -6.30 4.30 7.70
CA THR A 46 -7.34 4.40 6.65
C THR A 46 -7.99 3.06 6.34
N ASN A 47 -7.39 1.94 6.75
CA ASN A 47 -7.88 0.60 6.47
C ASN A 47 -7.90 -0.25 7.74
N ASN A 48 -9.08 -0.61 8.21
CA ASN A 48 -9.26 -1.45 9.39
C ASN A 48 -8.87 -2.93 9.17
N PHE A 49 -8.82 -3.40 7.92
CA PHE A 49 -8.64 -4.81 7.57
C PHE A 49 -7.64 -5.00 6.42
N PRO A 50 -6.36 -4.57 6.58
CA PRO A 50 -5.32 -4.70 5.57
C PRO A 50 -5.00 -6.16 5.20
N GLU A 51 -5.18 -7.11 6.12
CA GLU A 51 -5.01 -8.54 5.90
C GLU A 51 -6.05 -9.14 4.96
N PHE A 52 -7.24 -8.54 4.86
CA PHE A 52 -8.28 -8.99 3.95
C PHE A 52 -8.18 -8.28 2.61
N THR A 53 -8.09 -6.96 2.64
CA THR A 53 -7.94 -6.11 1.45
C THR A 53 -6.67 -6.45 0.66
N GLY A 54 -5.54 -6.71 1.32
CA GLY A 54 -4.30 -7.17 0.68
C GLY A 54 -4.44 -8.50 -0.09
N ARG A 55 -5.46 -9.30 0.20
CA ARG A 55 -5.74 -10.58 -0.47
C ARG A 55 -6.84 -10.47 -1.51
N LEU A 56 -7.94 -9.79 -1.17
CA LEU A 56 -9.17 -9.75 -1.96
C LEU A 56 -9.21 -8.60 -2.98
N CYS A 57 -8.56 -7.47 -2.68
CA CYS A 57 -8.70 -6.25 -3.49
C CYS A 57 -8.30 -6.50 -4.96
N PRO A 58 -9.07 -5.97 -5.94
CA PRO A 58 -8.70 -6.03 -7.37
C PRO A 58 -7.57 -5.06 -7.74
N ALA A 59 -7.00 -4.35 -6.77
CA ALA A 59 -5.86 -3.44 -6.92
C ALA A 59 -6.03 -2.28 -7.93
N PRO A 60 -7.13 -1.49 -7.86
CA PRO A 60 -7.30 -0.31 -8.71
C PRO A 60 -6.18 0.74 -8.51
N CYS A 61 -5.58 0.78 -7.32
CA CYS A 61 -4.42 1.61 -7.01
C CYS A 61 -3.17 1.25 -7.84
N GLU A 62 -3.00 0.00 -8.26
CA GLU A 62 -1.90 -0.44 -9.13
C GLU A 62 -2.16 -0.01 -10.57
N ALA A 63 -3.40 -0.14 -11.04
CA ALA A 63 -3.81 0.36 -12.36
C ALA A 63 -3.64 1.89 -12.48
N ALA A 64 -3.92 2.63 -11.41
CA ALA A 64 -3.74 4.08 -11.33
C ALA A 64 -2.28 4.53 -11.07
N CYS A 65 -1.34 3.61 -10.89
CA CYS A 65 0.05 3.95 -10.64
C CYS A 65 0.66 4.66 -11.87
N VAL A 66 1.44 5.73 -11.70
CA VAL A 66 2.10 6.42 -12.84
C VAL A 66 2.98 5.46 -13.66
N LEU A 67 3.56 4.44 -13.01
CA LEU A 67 4.36 3.42 -13.68
C LEU A 67 3.53 2.42 -14.52
N SER A 68 2.19 2.44 -14.46
CA SER A 68 1.36 1.57 -15.30
C SER A 68 1.21 2.11 -16.74
N ILE A 69 1.49 3.41 -16.97
CA ILE A 69 1.26 4.07 -18.27
C ILE A 69 2.15 3.50 -19.38
N ALA A 70 3.38 3.14 -19.04
CA ALA A 70 4.42 2.73 -19.98
C ALA A 70 5.12 1.47 -19.44
N GLU A 71 4.39 0.36 -19.35
CA GLU A 71 4.87 -0.84 -18.66
C GLU A 71 6.15 -1.42 -19.27
N ALA A 72 6.30 -1.36 -20.60
CA ALA A 72 7.45 -1.88 -21.32
C ALA A 72 8.76 -1.16 -20.94
N GLU A 73 8.66 0.13 -20.64
CA GLU A 73 9.80 1.00 -20.31
C GLU A 73 10.05 1.08 -18.79
N THR A 74 8.99 1.00 -17.99
CA THR A 74 9.06 1.20 -16.53
C THR A 74 9.08 -0.09 -15.72
N GLY A 75 8.77 -1.23 -16.36
CA GLY A 75 8.58 -2.54 -15.72
C GLY A 75 7.22 -2.70 -15.02
N GLY A 76 6.25 -1.83 -15.30
CA GLY A 76 4.86 -1.88 -14.81
C GLY A 76 4.63 -1.24 -13.44
N ALA A 77 3.41 -1.32 -12.94
CA ALA A 77 3.00 -0.70 -11.67
C ALA A 77 3.79 -1.19 -10.44
N VAL A 78 3.80 -0.38 -9.38
CA VAL A 78 4.21 -0.85 -8.05
C VAL A 78 3.20 -1.89 -7.56
N THR A 79 3.67 -3.02 -7.03
CA THR A 79 2.80 -4.08 -6.46
C THR A 79 2.26 -3.67 -5.09
N ILE A 80 1.45 -2.61 -5.03
CA ILE A 80 0.87 -1.98 -3.84
C ILE A 80 0.09 -2.98 -3.00
N LYS A 81 -0.80 -3.78 -3.62
CA LYS A 81 -1.61 -4.78 -2.91
C LYS A 81 -0.74 -5.80 -2.20
N ARG A 82 0.33 -6.25 -2.87
CA ARG A 82 1.28 -7.21 -2.28
C ARG A 82 2.04 -6.60 -1.11
N ILE A 83 2.42 -5.32 -1.19
CA ILE A 83 3.10 -4.64 -0.08
C ILE A 83 2.14 -4.47 1.09
N GLU A 84 0.88 -4.08 0.85
CA GLU A 84 -0.18 -4.02 1.86
C GLU A 84 -0.35 -5.36 2.60
N ASN A 85 -0.48 -6.47 1.86
CA ASN A 85 -0.55 -7.80 2.46
C ASN A 85 0.74 -8.13 3.26
N THR A 86 1.90 -7.74 2.74
CA THR A 86 3.17 -7.98 3.44
C THR A 86 3.27 -7.20 4.75
N ILE A 87 2.80 -5.95 4.79
CA ILE A 87 2.76 -5.14 6.01
C ILE A 87 1.86 -5.83 7.03
N ALA A 88 0.66 -6.25 6.64
CA ALA A 88 -0.27 -6.95 7.54
C ALA A 88 0.34 -8.25 8.09
N ASP A 89 0.91 -9.09 7.23
CA ASP A 89 1.54 -10.35 7.64
C ASP A 89 2.75 -10.11 8.57
N GLN A 90 3.56 -9.09 8.30
CA GLN A 90 4.67 -8.70 9.20
C GLN A 90 4.17 -8.18 10.53
N ALA A 91 3.13 -7.34 10.53
CA ALA A 91 2.55 -6.76 11.74
C ALA A 91 2.01 -7.85 12.69
N TRP A 92 1.30 -8.85 12.15
CA TRP A 92 0.86 -10.01 12.91
C TRP A 92 2.03 -10.86 13.41
N ARG A 93 3.03 -11.14 12.55
CA ARG A 93 4.19 -11.96 12.92
C ARG A 93 5.05 -11.33 14.03
N LEU A 94 5.16 -10.00 14.03
CA LEU A 94 5.95 -9.25 15.01
C LEU A 94 5.16 -8.85 16.26
N GLY A 95 3.86 -9.18 16.33
CA GLY A 95 2.99 -8.79 17.45
C GLY A 95 2.76 -7.27 17.54
N ILE A 96 2.85 -6.55 16.41
CA ILE A 96 2.59 -5.10 16.33
C ILE A 96 1.08 -4.82 16.39
N VAL A 97 0.28 -5.72 15.85
CA VAL A 97 -1.19 -5.62 15.80
C VAL A 97 -1.78 -6.68 16.69
N GLU A 98 -2.76 -6.28 17.50
CA GLU A 98 -3.54 -7.14 18.36
C GLU A 98 -5.02 -6.90 18.11
N PRO A 99 -5.88 -7.93 18.26
CA PRO A 99 -7.32 -7.77 18.16
C PRO A 99 -7.82 -6.68 19.10
N GLN A 100 -8.54 -5.70 18.57
CA GLN A 100 -9.21 -4.66 19.35
C GLN A 100 -10.68 -5.05 19.54
N PRO A 101 -11.22 -4.96 20.76
CA PRO A 101 -12.62 -5.29 21.07
C PRO A 101 -13.64 -4.29 20.51
#